data_AF-A0A151R262-F1
#
_entry.id   AF-A0A151R262-F1
#
_cell.length_a   1.000
_cell.length_b   1.000
_cell.length_c   1.000
_cell.angle_alpha   90.00
_cell.angle_beta   90.00
_cell.angle_gamma   90.00
#
_symmetry.space_group_name_H-M   'P 1'
#
loop_
_entity.id
_entity.type
_entity.pdbx_description
1 polymer ?
#
loop_
_entity_poly.entity_id
_entity_poly.type
_entity_poly.pdbx_seq_one_letter_code
_entity_poly.pdbx_strand_id
1 'polypeptide(L)' 'MGFGGVIRDSVGRWLGGFAISEIGGDPLRAELLAIKEGLSFCWNFGYKHVVCEADFIGAISTIKCAI' A
#
# COMPACT_ATOMS: atom_id res chain seq x y z
N MET A 1 14.38 1.58 -6.89
CA MET A 1 12.99 1.10 -6.93
C MET A 1 12.07 2.22 -6.48
N GLY A 2 10.88 2.33 -7.05
CA GLY A 2 9.87 3.26 -6.58
C GLY A 2 8.68 2.48 -6.03
N PHE A 3 8.01 3.03 -5.03
CA PHE A 3 6.74 2.51 -4.55
C PHE A 3 5.84 3.67 -4.12
N GLY A 4 4.54 3.45 -4.13
CA GLY A 4 3.57 4.50 -3.87
C GLY A 4 2.19 3.93 -3.64
N GLY A 5 1.26 4.80 -3.28
CA GLY A 5 -0.11 4.41 -3.01
C GLY A 5 -1.05 5.59 -3.11
N VAL A 6 -2.30 5.25 -3.42
CA VAL A 6 -3.42 6.17 -3.51
C VAL A 6 -4.43 5.81 -2.44
N ILE A 7 -4.91 6.82 -1.71
CA ILE A 7 -5.96 6.69 -0.72
C ILE A 7 -7.19 7.41 -1.26
N ARG A 8 -8.30 6.67 -1.34
CA ARG A 8 -9.57 7.14 -1.85
C ARG A 8 -10.72 6.76 -0.93
N ASP A 9 -11.78 7.56 -0.93
CA ASP A 9 -13.01 7.20 -0.24
C ASP A 9 -13.80 6.13 -1.03
N SER A 10 -14.93 5.70 -0.46
CA SER A 10 -15.77 4.64 -1.04
C SER A 10 -16.43 5.01 -2.38
N VAL A 11 -16.46 6.31 -2.74
CA VAL A 11 -16.97 6.78 -4.03
C VAL A 11 -15.84 7.19 -4.98
N GLY A 12 -14.59 6.88 -4.62
CA GLY A 12 -13.41 7.10 -5.45
C GLY A 12 -12.82 8.50 -5.39
N ARG A 13 -13.22 9.35 -4.44
CA ARG A 13 -12.60 10.68 -4.27
C ARG A 13 -11.22 10.55 -3.65
N TRP A 14 -10.29 11.34 -4.16
CA TRP A 14 -8.93 11.41 -3.63
C TRP A 14 -8.91 11.95 -2.20
N LEU A 15 -8.31 11.18 -1.28
CA LEU A 15 -8.05 11.59 0.10
C LEU A 15 -6.57 11.89 0.35
N GLY A 16 -5.67 11.32 -0.46
CA GLY A 16 -4.23 11.48 -0.30
C GLY A 16 -3.46 10.40 -1.04
N GLY A 17 -2.13 10.49 -0.97
CA GLY A 17 -1.24 9.51 -1.57
C GLY A 17 0.22 9.81 -1.28
N PHE A 18 1.08 8.89 -1.65
CA PHE A 18 2.52 8.99 -1.45
C PHE A 18 3.26 8.34 -2.62
N ALA A 19 4.47 8.82 -2.86
CA ALA A 19 5.40 8.28 -3.83
C ALA A 19 6.82 8.38 -3.25
N ILE A 20 7.51 7.24 -3.15
CA ILE A 20 8.80 7.12 -2.49
C ILE A 20 9.77 6.44 -3.46
N SER A 21 10.99 6.97 -3.51
CA SER A 21 12.12 6.38 -4.23
C SER A 21 13.15 5.81 -3.26
N GLU A 22 13.53 4.54 -3.43
CA GLU A 22 14.56 3.86 -2.66
C GLU A 22 15.66 3.33 -3.60
N ILE A 23 16.91 3.29 -3.12
CA ILE A 23 18.03 2.72 -3.88
C ILE A 23 18.02 1.20 -3.71
N GLY A 24 18.05 0.46 -4.83
CA GLY A 24 17.94 -1.00 -4.83
C GLY A 24 16.51 -1.51 -4.59
N GLY A 25 16.38 -2.82 -4.41
CA GLY A 25 15.10 -3.51 -4.17
C GLY A 25 14.55 -4.26 -5.38
N ASP A 26 13.64 -5.18 -5.10
CA ASP A 26 12.92 -6.00 -6.07
C ASP A 26 11.40 -5.69 -6.03
N PRO A 27 10.62 -6.10 -7.04
CA PRO A 27 9.19 -5.80 -7.10
C PRO A 27 8.39 -6.25 -5.86
N LEU A 28 8.72 -7.41 -5.27
CA LEU A 28 8.02 -7.89 -4.08
C LEU A 28 8.27 -6.94 -2.89
N ARG A 29 9.51 -6.47 -2.71
CA ARG A 29 9.84 -5.47 -1.70
C ARG A 29 9.09 -4.16 -1.94
N ALA A 30 9.02 -3.67 -3.20
CA ALA A 30 8.31 -2.44 -3.54
C ALA A 30 6.85 -2.50 -3.11
N GLU A 31 6.18 -3.59 -3.47
CA GLU A 31 4.77 -3.82 -3.22
C GLU A 31 4.46 -3.98 -1.72
N LEU A 32 5.28 -4.74 -0.99
CA LEU A 32 5.12 -4.88 0.46
C LEU A 32 5.32 -3.54 1.19
N LEU A 33 6.26 -2.71 0.73
CA LEU A 33 6.47 -1.37 1.28
C LEU A 33 5.32 -0.42 0.94
N ALA A 34 4.80 -0.44 -0.29
CA ALA A 34 3.61 0.32 -0.65
C ALA A 34 2.40 -0.04 0.21
N ILE A 35 2.14 -1.35 0.40
CA ILE A 35 1.03 -1.80 1.25
C ILE A 35 1.23 -1.34 2.70
N LYS A 36 2.42 -1.55 3.25
CA LYS A 36 2.74 -1.11 4.62
C LYS A 36 2.50 0.38 4.79
N GLU A 37 3.03 1.20 3.89
CA GLU A 37 2.91 2.66 4.02
C GLU A 37 1.51 3.20 3.72
N GLY A 38 0.76 2.56 2.82
CA GLY A 38 -0.66 2.83 2.65
C GLY A 38 -1.48 2.53 3.91
N LEU A 39 -1.21 1.40 4.58
CA LEU A 39 -1.88 1.04 5.83
C LEU A 39 -1.47 1.96 6.98
N SER A 40 -0.18 2.31 7.11
CA SER A 40 0.32 3.30 8.07
C SER A 40 -0.37 4.66 7.87
N PHE A 41 -0.46 5.13 6.63
CA PHE A 41 -1.15 6.36 6.28
C PHE A 41 -2.61 6.30 6.75
N CYS A 42 -3.35 5.27 6.34
CA CYS A 42 -4.75 5.11 6.74
C CYS A 42 -4.94 5.07 8.26
N TRP A 43 -4.07 4.34 8.96
CA TRP A 43 -4.14 4.23 10.41
C TRP A 43 -3.99 5.59 11.10
N ASN A 44 -3.00 6.37 10.69
CA ASN A 44 -2.67 7.69 11.25
C ASN A 44 -3.77 8.73 10.98
N PHE A 45 -4.47 8.62 9.85
CA PHE A 45 -5.61 9.47 9.52
C PHE A 45 -6.95 8.98 10.12
N GLY A 46 -6.94 7.87 10.86
CA GLY A 46 -8.13 7.34 11.52
C GLY A 46 -9.03 6.47 10.64
N TYR A 47 -8.60 6.11 9.43
CA TYR A 47 -9.32 5.18 8.55
C TYR A 47 -9.09 3.74 9.03
N LYS A 48 -10.07 3.19 9.75
CA LYS A 48 -9.98 1.83 10.34
C LYS A 48 -10.63 0.74 9.50
N HIS A 49 -11.52 1.11 8.58
CA HIS A 49 -12.16 0.20 7.64
C HIS A 49 -11.65 0.50 6.24
N VAL A 50 -10.64 -0.25 5.80
CA VAL A 50 -9.94 -0.01 4.53
C VAL A 50 -9.92 -1.27 3.68
N VAL A 51 -10.05 -1.08 2.37
CA VAL A 51 -9.76 -2.12 1.37
C VAL A 51 -8.41 -1.79 0.76
N CYS A 52 -7.44 -2.69 0.92
CA CYS A 52 -6.15 -2.57 0.27
C CYS A 52 -6.21 -3.30 -1.07
N GLU A 53 -6.02 -2.55 -2.15
CA GLU A 53 -5.94 -3.07 -3.52
C GLU A 53 -4.47 -3.10 -3.95
N ALA A 54 -4.02 -4.23 -4.46
CA ALA A 54 -2.68 -4.42 -5.01
C ALA A 54 -2.79 -5.30 -6.26
N ASP A 55 -1.91 -5.10 -7.23
CA ASP A 55 -1.89 -5.85 -8.50
C ASP A 55 -0.82 -6.95 -8.52
N PHE A 56 0.05 -7.01 -7.51
CA PHE A 56 1.10 -8.02 -7.42
C PHE A 56 0.72 -9.22 -6.56
N ILE A 57 0.47 -10.36 -7.21
CA ILE A 57 0.06 -11.60 -6.55
C ILE A 57 1.07 -12.14 -5.54
N GLY A 58 2.36 -11.86 -5.73
CA GLY A 58 3.42 -12.24 -4.80
C GLY A 58 3.22 -11.58 -3.44
N ALA A 59 2.99 -10.27 -3.42
CA ALA A 59 2.76 -9.52 -2.19
C ALA A 59 1.46 -9.95 -1.49
N ILE A 60 0.37 -10.13 -2.25
CA ILE A 60 -0.91 -10.61 -1.71
C ILE A 60 -0.76 -11.98 -1.05
N SER A 61 -0.06 -12.91 -1.71
CA SER A 61 0.18 -14.26 -1.19
C SER A 61 1.03 -14.23 0.06
N THR A 62 2.11 -13.44 0.08
CA THR A 62 2.98 -13.27 1.25
C THR A 62 2.21 -12.74 2.46
N ILE A 63 1.35 -11.73 2.27
CA ILE A 63 0.56 -11.16 3.36
C ILE A 63 -0.47 -12.15 3.87
N LYS A 64 -1.20 -12.84 2.99
CA LYS A 64 -2.22 -13.83 3.39
C LYS A 64 -1.65 -14.97 4.22
N CYS A 65 -0.39 -15.33 4.05
CA CYS A 65 0.27 -16.34 4.89
C CYS A 65 0.77 -15.79 6.24
N ALA A 66 0.79 -14.48 6.43
CA ALA A 66 1.30 -13.81 7.63
C ALA A 66 0.21 -13.44 8.66
N ILE A 67 -1.07 -13.55 8.28
CA ILE A 67 -2.27 -13.31 9.10
C ILE A 67 -3.12 -14.59 9.16
#